data_AF-A0A3D5VG28-F1
#
_entry.id   AF-A0A3D5VG28-F1
#
_cell.length_a   1.000
_cell.length_b   1.000
_cell.length_c   1.000
_cell.angle_alpha   90.00
_cell.angle_beta   90.00
_cell.angle_gamma   90.00
#
_symmetry.space_group_name_H-M   'P 1'
#
loop_
_entity.id
_entity.type
_entity.pdbx_description
1 polymer ?
#
loop_
_entity_poly.entity_id
_entity_poly.type
_entity_poly.pdbx_seq_one_letter_code
_entity_poly.pdbx_strand_id
1 'polypeptide(L)' 'MAQCLGNKYSIPRIVESLNKASGNRLEENWYVFDHADEITEAITAELGVDLSRKYLRLGDIKKNLGATKKPSI' A
#
# COMPACT_ATOMS: atom_id res chain seq x y z
N MET A 1 6.31 1.34 21.10
CA MET A 1 5.28 1.88 20.18
C MET A 1 5.83 1.79 18.77
N ALA A 2 5.09 1.18 17.83
CA ALA A 2 5.54 1.07 16.44
C ALA A 2 5.57 2.47 15.83
N GLN A 3 6.76 2.95 15.48
CA GLN A 3 6.96 4.26 14.86
C GLN A 3 6.64 4.13 13.37
N CYS A 4 5.37 4.10 13.00
CA CYS A 4 4.99 4.10 11.58
C CYS A 4 5.35 5.46 10.97
N LEU A 5 6.18 5.49 9.93
CA LEU A 5 6.52 6.68 9.13
C LEU A 5 7.24 7.78 9.91
N GLY A 6 8.07 7.39 10.89
CA GLY A 6 8.88 8.33 11.68
C GLY A 6 8.08 9.39 12.46
N ASN A 7 6.83 9.10 12.84
CA ASN A 7 5.90 10.05 13.47
C ASN A 7 5.60 11.33 12.67
N LYS A 8 5.89 11.35 11.36
CA LYS A 8 5.59 12.50 10.49
C LYS A 8 4.10 12.69 10.23
N TYR A 9 3.34 11.60 10.26
CA TYR A 9 1.92 11.59 9.93
C TYR A 9 1.10 11.07 11.10
N SER A 10 -0.05 11.70 11.36
CA SER A 10 -1.00 11.17 12.33
C SER A 10 -1.62 9.86 11.82
N ILE A 11 -1.87 8.91 12.71
CA ILE A 11 -2.54 7.64 12.39
C ILE A 11 -3.81 7.82 11.54
N PRO A 12 -4.76 8.74 11.85
CA PRO A 12 -5.94 8.92 11.01
C PRO A 12 -5.59 9.38 9.59
N ARG A 13 -4.56 10.22 9.41
CA ARG A 13 -4.13 10.67 8.09
C ARG A 13 -3.54 9.52 7.27
N ILE A 14 -2.79 8.63 7.93
CA ILE A 14 -2.24 7.41 7.30
C ILE A 14 -3.38 6.50 6.84
N VAL A 15 -4.37 6.26 7.71
CA VAL A 15 -5.54 5.44 7.39
C VAL A 15 -6.35 6.05 6.25
N GLU A 16 -6.54 7.37 6.23
CA GLU A 16 -7.27 8.05 5.15
C GLU A 16 -6.58 7.91 3.79
N SER A 17 -5.27 8.15 3.73
CA SER A 17 -4.47 7.96 2.51
C SER A 17 -4.54 6.51 2.01
N LEU A 18 -4.37 5.53 2.91
CA LEU A 18 -4.48 4.11 2.54
C LEU A 18 -5.87 3.73 2.03
N ASN A 19 -6.95 4.30 2.59
CA ASN A 19 -8.31 4.09 2.09
C ASN A 19 -8.51 4.68 0.69
N LYS A 20 -7.89 5.83 0.41
CA LYS A 20 -7.92 6.44 -0.93
C LYS A 20 -7.07 5.65 -1.93
N ALA A 21 -5.96 5.04 -1.49
CA ALA A 21 -5.15 4.10 -2.26
C ALA A 21 -5.81 2.72 -2.45
N SER A 22 -7.13 2.63 -2.33
CA SER A 22 -7.87 1.40 -2.63
C SER A 22 -7.94 1.17 -4.15
N GLY A 23 -7.77 -0.09 -4.55
CA GLY A 23 -7.77 -0.47 -5.96
C GLY A 23 -9.16 -0.83 -6.47
N ASN A 24 -9.57 -0.28 -7.61
CA ASN A 24 -10.80 -0.65 -8.30
C ASN A 24 -10.54 -1.78 -9.30
N ARG A 25 -11.46 -2.76 -9.38
CA ARG A 25 -11.36 -3.85 -10.36
C ARG A 25 -11.65 -3.32 -11.76
N LEU A 26 -10.74 -3.53 -12.69
CA LEU A 26 -10.90 -3.18 -14.10
C LEU A 26 -11.51 -4.37 -14.86
N GLU A 27 -10.71 -5.36 -15.25
CA GLU A 27 -11.13 -6.54 -16.01
C GLU A 27 -10.21 -7.73 -15.72
N GLU A 28 -10.71 -8.97 -15.84
CA GLU A 28 -9.90 -10.21 -15.88
C GLU A 28 -8.65 -10.23 -14.95
N ASN A 29 -8.86 -9.97 -13.66
CA ASN A 29 -7.82 -9.92 -12.60
C ASN A 29 -6.94 -8.67 -12.57
N TRP A 30 -7.22 -7.65 -13.36
CA TRP A 30 -6.58 -6.34 -13.28
C TRP A 30 -7.30 -5.41 -12.31
N TYR A 31 -6.49 -4.65 -11.58
CA TYR A 31 -6.91 -3.61 -10.66
C TYR A 31 -6.17 -2.31 -11.00
N VAL A 32 -6.89 -1.21 -10.88
CA VAL A 32 -6.35 0.14 -11.02
C VAL A 32 -6.29 0.82 -9.66
N PHE A 33 -5.16 1.44 -9.35
CA PHE A 33 -4.92 2.25 -8.17
C PHE A 33 -4.68 3.69 -8.65
N ASP A 34 -5.66 4.57 -8.46
CA ASP A 34 -5.61 5.94 -8.97
C ASP A 34 -5.14 6.99 -7.95
N HIS A 35 -4.83 6.57 -6.72
CA HIS A 35 -4.36 7.46 -5.66
C HIS A 35 -2.91 7.17 -5.27
N ALA A 36 -2.09 8.21 -5.36
CA ALA A 36 -0.73 8.24 -4.84
C ALA A 36 -0.47 9.63 -4.20
N ASP A 37 0.08 9.61 -3.01
CA ASP A 37 0.42 10.79 -2.22
C ASP A 37 1.69 10.55 -1.37
N GLU A 38 2.18 11.60 -0.71
CA GLU A 38 3.39 11.58 0.12
C GLU A 38 3.40 10.46 1.18
N ILE A 39 2.24 10.06 1.70
CA ILE A 39 2.10 8.98 2.67
C ILE A 39 2.28 7.62 1.99
N THR A 40 1.67 7.39 0.83
CA THR A 40 1.89 6.14 0.07
C THR A 40 3.33 5.96 -0.36
N GLU A 41 4.02 7.06 -0.71
CA GLU A 41 5.46 7.04 -1.03
C GLU A 41 6.30 6.73 0.21
N ALA A 42 6.00 7.37 1.34
CA ALA A 42 6.70 7.10 2.60
C ALA A 42 6.47 5.66 3.08
N ILE A 43 5.27 5.11 2.90
CA ILE A 43 4.96 3.69 3.19
C ILE A 43 5.75 2.77 2.27
N THR A 44 5.85 3.10 0.98
CA THR A 44 6.64 2.33 0.03
C THR A 44 8.11 2.30 0.43
N ALA A 45 8.66 3.46 0.83
CA ALA A 45 10.04 3.58 1.28
C ALA A 45 10.32 2.83 2.59
N GLU A 46 9.41 2.88 3.56
CA GLU A 46 9.64 2.32 4.90
C GLU A 46 9.27 0.82 4.99
N LEU A 47 8.21 0.39 4.32
CA LEU A 47 7.73 -1.00 4.37
C LEU A 47 8.21 -1.85 3.19
N GLY A 48 8.80 -1.25 2.15
CA GLY A 48 9.22 -1.95 0.94
C GLY A 48 8.06 -2.50 0.10
N VAL A 49 6.85 -1.96 0.28
CA VAL A 49 5.65 -2.35 -0.46
C VAL A 49 5.40 -1.34 -1.56
N ASP A 50 5.46 -1.79 -2.81
CA ASP A 50 5.26 -0.87 -3.93
C ASP A 50 3.78 -0.51 -4.12
N LEU A 51 3.37 0.63 -3.55
CA LEU A 51 2.02 1.21 -3.68
C LEU A 51 1.90 2.17 -4.87
N SER A 52 3.01 2.49 -5.54
CA SER A 52 3.06 3.47 -6.64
C SER A 52 2.48 2.95 -7.98
N ARG A 53 2.24 1.63 -8.08
CA ARG A 53 1.81 1.01 -9.32
C ARG A 53 0.33 1.25 -9.59
N LYS A 54 0.07 2.00 -10.65
CA LYS A 54 -1.29 2.27 -11.14
C LYS A 54 -2.05 1.02 -11.58
N TYR A 55 -1.38 0.02 -12.15
CA TYR A 55 -2.02 -1.21 -12.63
C TYR A 55 -1.34 -2.43 -12.03
N LEU A 56 -2.12 -3.27 -11.36
CA LEU A 56 -1.64 -4.51 -10.76
C LEU A 56 -2.59 -5.65 -11.10
N ARG A 57 -2.03 -6.84 -11.35
CA ARG A 57 -2.84 -8.05 -11.41
C ARG A 57 -3.09 -8.56 -9.99
N LEU A 58 -4.18 -9.32 -9.82
CA LEU A 58 -4.52 -9.95 -8.55
C LEU A 58 -3.37 -10.80 -7.98
N GLY A 59 -2.59 -11.45 -8.86
CA GLY A 59 -1.39 -12.20 -8.48
C GLY A 59 -0.30 -11.32 -7.88
N ASP A 60 -0.03 -10.16 -8.47
CA ASP A 60 0.95 -9.19 -7.97
C ASP A 60 0.49 -8.59 -6.63
N ILE A 61 -0.79 -8.25 -6.51
CA ILE A 61 -1.38 -7.75 -5.25
C ILE A 61 -1.20 -8.79 -4.14
N LYS A 62 -1.53 -10.06 -4.42
CA LYS A 62 -1.35 -11.16 -3.44
C LYS A 62 0.11 -11.36 -3.06
N LYS A 63 1.05 -11.21 -4.01
CA LYS A 63 2.48 -11.31 -3.75
C LYS A 63 2.97 -10.17 -2.86
N ASN A 64 2.56 -8.93 -3.14
CA ASN A 64 2.86 -7.76 -2.32
C ASN A 64 2.29 -7.90 -0.90
N LEU A 65 1.02 -8.32 -0.77
CA LEU A 65 0.41 -8.61 0.55
C LEU A 65 1.05 -9.82 1.25
N GLY A 66 1.62 -10.77 0.50
CA GLY A 66 2.36 -11.89 1.06
C GLY A 66 3.68 -11.44 1.68
N ALA A 67 4.38 -10.49 1.04
CA ALA A 67 5.65 -9.94 1.50
C ALA A 67 5.53 -9.13 2.80
N THR A 68 4.35 -8.56 3.09
CA THR A 68 4.11 -7.80 4.32
C THR A 68 3.76 -8.67 5.53
N LYS A 69 3.41 -9.95 5.31
CA LYS A 69 3.18 -10.87 6.42
C LYS A 69 4.51 -11.07 7.14
N LYS A 70 4.52 -10.88 8.46
CA LYS A 70 5.66 -11.28 9.28
C LYS A 70 6.03 -12.72 8.93
N PRO A 71 7.31 -13.05 8.69
CA PRO A 71 7.72 -14.44 8.61
C PRO A 71 7.29 -15.08 9.93
N SER A 72 6.49 -16.14 9.84
CA SER A 72 6.20 -16.99 10.98
C SER A 72 7.52 -17.63 11.41
N ILE A 73 8.21 -16.97 12.32
CA ILE A 73 9.28 -17.55 13.15
C ILE A 73 8.65 -18.36 14.28
#